data_AF-A0A7K1T076-F1
#
_entry.id   AF-A0A7K1T076-F1
#
_cell.length_a   1.000
_cell.length_b   1.000
_cell.length_c   1.000
_cell.angle_alpha   90.00
_cell.angle_beta   90.00
_cell.angle_gamma   90.00
#
_symmetry.space_group_name_H-M   'P 1'
#
loop_
_entity.id
_entity.type
_entity.pdbx_description
1 polymer ?
#
loop_
_entity_poly.entity_id
_entity_poly.type
_entity_poly.pdbx_seq_one_letter_code
_entity_poly.pdbx_strand_id
1 'polypeptide(L)'
;MDQSENERLKLIRKTLGYNQEDFAPTIGLTQGGYSDIERGKNGLSGKVKLLLVNVHKVNLSYLEKNQGGMFYIDTPPDEPEVETLNLDLGATLDKKDRTIELLKADIKRLNAERQLYLDLLATKDKAIAALERSLKK
;
A
#
# COMPACT_ATOMS: atom_id res chain seq x y z
N MET A 1 -3.93 7.73 -21.61
CA MET A 1 -4.61 6.45 -21.85
C MET A 1 -4.98 5.89 -20.49
N ASP A 2 -6.25 5.59 -20.28
CA ASP A 2 -6.68 4.98 -19.02
C ASP A 2 -6.19 3.53 -19.00
N GLN A 3 -5.41 3.15 -17.99
CA GLN A 3 -4.88 1.78 -17.88
C GLN A 3 -6.05 0.81 -17.65
N SER A 4 -5.96 -0.42 -18.12
CA SER A 4 -6.99 -1.43 -17.80
C SER A 4 -6.89 -1.93 -16.35
N GLU A 5 -7.95 -2.57 -15.84
CA GLU A 5 -7.94 -3.24 -14.52
C GLU A 5 -6.75 -4.23 -14.42
N ASN A 6 -6.48 -4.96 -15.50
CA ASN A 6 -5.40 -5.92 -15.61
C ASN A 6 -4.00 -5.27 -15.57
N GLU A 7 -3.83 -4.13 -16.23
CA GLU A 7 -2.58 -3.36 -16.19
C GLU A 7 -2.34 -2.77 -14.81
N ARG A 8 -3.38 -2.29 -14.13
CA ARG A 8 -3.29 -1.80 -12.75
C ARG A 8 -2.93 -2.92 -11.78
N LEU A 9 -3.50 -4.13 -11.95
CA LEU A 9 -3.09 -5.30 -11.18
C LEU A 9 -1.60 -5.61 -11.36
N LYS A 10 -1.11 -5.54 -12.61
CA LYS A 10 0.31 -5.72 -12.91
C LYS A 10 1.19 -4.67 -12.26
N LEU A 11 0.74 -3.42 -12.23
CA LEU A 11 1.46 -2.34 -11.56
C LEU A 11 1.50 -2.57 -10.04
N ILE A 12 0.37 -2.92 -9.42
CA ILE A 12 0.28 -3.26 -7.99
C ILE A 12 1.31 -4.33 -7.62
N ARG A 13 1.33 -5.45 -8.36
CA ARG A 13 2.30 -6.54 -8.11
C ARG A 13 3.74 -6.04 -8.19
N LYS A 14 4.07 -5.25 -9.21
CA LYS A 14 5.42 -4.69 -9.38
C LYS A 14 5.80 -3.73 -8.26
N THR A 15 4.86 -2.88 -7.82
CA THR A 15 5.06 -1.97 -6.68
C THR A 15 5.32 -2.72 -5.40
N LEU A 16 4.67 -3.87 -5.20
CA LEU A 16 4.91 -4.77 -4.07
C LEU A 16 6.20 -5.61 -4.19
N GLY A 17 6.92 -5.52 -5.32
CA GLY A 17 8.19 -6.20 -5.53
C GLY A 17 8.07 -7.70 -5.89
N TYR A 18 6.87 -8.22 -6.13
CA TYR A 18 6.68 -9.64 -6.44
C TYR A 18 6.85 -9.96 -7.94
N ASN A 19 7.39 -11.13 -8.24
CA ASN A 19 7.22 -11.76 -9.56
C ASN A 19 5.82 -12.44 -9.65
N GLN A 20 5.44 -12.98 -10.81
CA GLN A 20 4.12 -13.61 -10.98
C GLN A 20 3.97 -14.93 -10.20
N GLU A 21 5.06 -15.67 -10.03
CA GLU A 21 5.09 -16.97 -9.36
C GLU A 21 4.86 -16.83 -7.86
N ASP A 22 5.45 -15.81 -7.24
CA ASP A 22 5.30 -15.51 -5.81
C ASP A 22 3.96 -14.83 -5.52
N PHE A 23 3.47 -13.95 -6.41
CA PHE A 23 2.25 -13.19 -6.17
C PHE A 23 0.98 -14.02 -6.34
N ALA A 24 0.90 -14.85 -7.39
CA ALA A 24 -0.30 -15.63 -7.71
C ALA A 24 -0.85 -16.46 -6.53
N PRO A 25 -0.05 -17.24 -5.77
CA PRO A 25 -0.56 -18.05 -4.67
C PRO A 25 -1.12 -17.20 -3.52
N THR A 26 -0.62 -15.98 -3.29
CA THR A 26 -1.12 -15.08 -2.22
C THR A 26 -2.58 -14.65 -2.42
N ILE A 27 -3.06 -14.72 -3.66
CA ILE A 27 -4.44 -14.40 -4.05
C ILE A 27 -5.19 -15.63 -4.57
N GLY A 28 -4.71 -16.83 -4.26
CA GLY A 28 -5.38 -18.10 -4.56
C GLY A 28 -5.40 -18.47 -6.05
N LEU A 29 -4.40 -18.03 -6.82
CA LEU A 29 -4.25 -18.32 -8.24
C LEU A 29 -2.99 -19.15 -8.51
N THR A 30 -2.98 -19.83 -9.66
CA THR A 30 -1.75 -20.36 -10.25
C THR A 30 -1.02 -19.26 -11.01
N GLN A 31 0.30 -19.39 -11.18
CA GLN A 31 1.09 -18.44 -11.97
C GLN A 31 0.52 -18.25 -13.39
N GLY A 32 0.13 -19.35 -14.06
CA GLY A 32 -0.49 -19.30 -15.38
C GLY A 32 -1.84 -18.57 -15.40
N GLY A 33 -2.69 -18.83 -14.40
CA GLY A 33 -3.98 -18.14 -14.26
C GLY A 33 -3.80 -16.64 -14.02
N TYR A 34 -2.83 -16.26 -13.19
CA TYR A 34 -2.46 -14.86 -12.96
C TYR A 34 -1.89 -14.18 -14.22
N SER A 35 -1.04 -14.88 -14.97
CA SER A 35 -0.49 -14.39 -16.25
C SER A 35 -1.57 -14.12 -17.29
N ASP A 36 -2.59 -15.00 -17.38
CA ASP A 36 -3.75 -14.79 -18.26
C ASP A 36 -4.54 -13.54 -17.87
N ILE A 37 -4.66 -13.25 -16.57
CA ILE A 37 -5.27 -12.00 -16.08
C ILE A 37 -4.42 -10.80 -16.49
N GLU A 38 -3.11 -10.75 -16.22
CA GLU A 38 -2.29 -9.57 -16.58
C GLU A 38 -2.30 -9.27 -18.09
N ARG A 39 -2.55 -10.27 -18.94
CA ARG A 39 -2.68 -10.11 -20.40
C ARG A 39 -4.09 -9.73 -20.87
N GLY A 40 -5.05 -9.57 -19.95
CA GLY A 40 -6.43 -9.21 -20.26
C GLY A 40 -7.26 -10.35 -20.85
N LYS A 41 -6.77 -11.59 -20.83
CA LYS A 41 -7.52 -12.76 -21.31
C LYS A 41 -8.65 -13.13 -20.34
N ASN A 42 -8.41 -12.95 -19.04
CA ASN A 42 -9.38 -13.18 -17.97
C ASN A 42 -9.53 -11.92 -17.11
N GLY A 43 -10.74 -11.67 -16.61
CA GLY A 43 -11.00 -10.64 -15.59
C GLY A 43 -10.71 -11.14 -14.17
N LEU A 44 -10.71 -10.22 -13.20
CA LEU A 44 -10.62 -10.60 -11.79
C LEU A 44 -11.97 -11.05 -11.25
N SER A 45 -11.99 -12.20 -10.57
CA SER A 45 -13.16 -12.63 -9.80
C SER A 45 -13.30 -11.83 -8.50
N GLY A 46 -14.53 -11.75 -7.96
CA GLY A 46 -14.78 -11.09 -6.68
C GLY A 46 -13.97 -11.69 -5.52
N LYS A 47 -13.71 -13.01 -5.54
CA LYS A 47 -12.86 -13.68 -4.54
C LYS A 47 -11.42 -13.18 -4.58
N VAL A 48 -10.85 -13.00 -5.78
CA VAL A 48 -9.50 -12.46 -5.96
C VAL A 48 -9.43 -11.01 -5.47
N LYS A 49 -10.44 -10.19 -5.80
CA LYS A 49 -10.53 -8.80 -5.33
C LYS A 49 -10.56 -8.72 -3.80
N LEU A 50 -11.33 -9.58 -3.14
CA LEU A 50 -11.36 -9.65 -1.68
C LEU A 50 -10.01 -10.03 -1.07
N LEU A 51 -9.28 -10.97 -1.68
CA LEU A 51 -7.93 -11.35 -1.24
C LEU A 51 -6.93 -10.19 -1.44
N LEU A 52 -7.02 -9.45 -2.54
CA LEU A 52 -6.19 -8.26 -2.77
C LEU A 52 -6.40 -7.19 -1.68
N VAL A 53 -7.65 -6.97 -1.24
CA VAL A 53 -7.96 -6.06 -0.12
C VAL A 53 -7.40 -6.61 1.19
N ASN A 54 -7.67 -7.86 1.52
CA ASN A 54 -7.35 -8.39 2.85
C ASN A 54 -5.86 -8.68 3.05
N VAL A 55 -5.18 -9.18 2.01
CA VAL A 55 -3.77 -9.62 2.08
C VAL A 55 -2.83 -8.46 1.75
N HIS A 56 -3.15 -7.69 0.71
CA HIS A 56 -2.25 -6.66 0.16
C HIS A 56 -2.77 -5.22 0.34
N LYS A 57 -3.88 -5.04 1.06
CA LYS A 57 -4.50 -3.72 1.33
C LYS A 57 -4.76 -2.91 0.06
N VAL A 58 -5.04 -3.57 -1.06
CA VAL A 58 -5.31 -2.90 -2.33
C VAL A 58 -6.62 -2.13 -2.25
N ASN A 59 -6.62 -0.89 -2.76
CA ASN A 59 -7.83 -0.09 -2.93
C ASN A 59 -8.55 -0.49 -4.22
N LEU A 60 -9.79 -0.98 -4.11
CA LEU A 60 -10.56 -1.41 -5.29
C LEU A 60 -10.96 -0.25 -6.20
N SER A 61 -11.15 0.97 -5.66
CA SER A 61 -11.43 2.15 -6.48
C SER A 61 -10.26 2.46 -7.44
N TYR A 62 -9.02 2.25 -6.97
CA TYR A 62 -7.84 2.36 -7.82
C TYR A 62 -7.82 1.24 -8.85
N LEU A 63 -7.99 -0.01 -8.39
CA LEU A 63 -7.92 -1.19 -9.27
C LEU A 63 -8.99 -1.18 -10.38
N GLU A 64 -10.22 -0.79 -10.07
CA GLU A 64 -11.35 -0.86 -11.01
C GLU A 64 -11.52 0.42 -11.83
N LYS A 65 -11.31 1.57 -11.20
CA LYS A 65 -11.70 2.88 -11.75
C LYS A 65 -10.55 3.87 -11.84
N ASN A 66 -9.33 3.48 -11.48
CA ASN A 66 -8.16 4.37 -11.42
C ASN A 66 -8.36 5.58 -10.49
N GLN A 67 -9.12 5.40 -9.39
CA GLN A 67 -9.46 6.46 -8.44
C GLN A 67 -8.81 6.24 -7.08
N GLY A 68 -8.22 7.30 -6.52
CA GLY A 68 -7.57 7.27 -5.21
C GLY A 68 -6.19 6.61 -5.22
N GLY A 69 -5.66 6.33 -4.04
CA GLY A 69 -4.35 5.66 -3.85
C GLY A 69 -4.41 4.16 -4.16
N MET A 70 -3.27 3.57 -4.52
CA MET A 70 -3.14 2.15 -4.87
C MET A 70 -3.45 1.19 -3.71
N PHE A 71 -3.09 1.60 -2.50
CA PHE A 71 -3.31 0.85 -1.27
C PHE A 71 -4.14 1.69 -0.31
N TYR A 72 -4.94 1.04 0.53
CA TYR A 72 -5.46 1.65 1.73
C TYR A 72 -4.29 1.96 2.65
N ILE A 73 -4.13 3.23 2.97
CA ILE A 73 -3.32 3.67 4.09
C ILE A 73 -4.27 3.61 5.27
N ASP A 74 -3.94 2.83 6.30
CA ASP A 74 -4.62 2.95 7.59
C ASP A 74 -4.19 4.29 8.20
N THR A 75 -4.71 5.39 7.68
CA THR A 75 -4.66 6.66 8.37
C THR A 75 -5.69 6.62 9.50
N PRO A 76 -5.36 7.12 10.70
CA PRO A 76 -6.39 7.50 11.67
C PRO A 76 -7.45 8.34 10.93
N PRO A 77 -8.75 8.18 11.25
CA PRO A 77 -9.82 8.87 10.52
C PRO A 77 -9.48 10.35 10.37
N ASP A 78 -9.53 10.85 9.13
CA ASP A 78 -9.35 12.28 8.86
C ASP A 78 -10.42 13.05 9.66
N GLU A 79 -9.99 13.81 10.66
CA GLU A 79 -10.87 14.81 11.27
C GLU A 79 -11.19 15.85 10.19
N PRO A 80 -12.46 16.20 9.96
CA PRO A 80 -12.83 17.12 8.89
C PRO A 80 -12.17 18.49 9.12
N GLU A 81 -11.41 18.96 8.13
CA GLU A 81 -10.91 20.32 8.09
C GLU A 81 -12.11 21.27 8.06
N VAL A 82 -12.41 21.89 9.20
CA VAL A 82 -13.38 22.99 9.28
C VAL A 82 -12.80 24.21 8.58
N GLU A 83 -13.28 24.48 7.36
CA GLU A 83 -13.07 25.75 6.67
C GLU A 83 -13.74 26.89 7.46
N THR A 84 -12.98 27.59 8.29
CA THR A 84 -13.41 28.90 8.80
C THR A 84 -12.82 30.02 7.95
N LEU A 85 -13.68 30.59 7.11
CA LEU A 85 -13.43 31.84 6.40
C LEU A 85 -13.48 33.03 7.39
N ASN A 86 -12.36 33.77 7.42
CA ASN A 86 -12.15 35.18 7.78
C ASN A 86 -11.90 35.65 9.24
N LEU A 87 -10.75 36.35 9.37
CA LEU A 87 -10.35 37.45 10.28
C LEU A 87 -9.60 37.13 11.59
N ASP A 88 -8.34 36.68 11.47
CA ASP A 88 -7.18 37.23 12.21
C ASP A 88 -5.89 36.65 11.61
N LEU A 89 -5.18 37.42 10.79
CA LEU A 89 -4.00 36.94 10.07
C LEU A 89 -2.83 36.64 11.03
N GLY A 90 -2.78 37.31 12.19
CA GLY A 90 -1.78 37.08 13.24
C GLY A 90 -2.00 35.75 13.96
N ALA A 91 -3.19 35.53 14.53
CA ALA A 91 -3.52 34.24 15.14
C ALA A 91 -3.56 33.08 14.13
N THR A 92 -3.86 33.35 12.85
CA THR A 92 -3.81 32.31 11.80
C THR A 92 -2.37 31.93 11.48
N LEU A 93 -1.42 32.87 11.49
CA LEU A 93 0.00 32.57 11.29
C LEU A 93 0.56 31.77 12.47
N ASP A 94 0.24 32.16 13.71
CA ASP A 94 0.63 31.41 14.91
C ASP A 94 0.05 29.99 14.92
N LYS A 95 -1.21 29.81 14.47
CA LYS A 95 -1.82 28.49 14.29
C LYS A 95 -1.11 27.68 13.21
N LYS A 96 -0.77 28.28 12.06
CA LYS A 96 -0.05 27.60 10.97
C LYS A 96 1.35 27.19 11.41
N ASP A 97 2.07 28.05 12.14
CA ASP A 97 3.39 27.72 12.69
C ASP A 97 3.29 26.56 13.68
N ARG A 98 2.26 26.57 14.54
CA ARG A 98 1.97 25.46 15.44
C ARG A 98 1.64 24.16 14.70
N THR A 99 0.83 24.24 13.65
CA THR A 99 0.51 23.08 12.80
C THR A 99 1.79 22.54 12.13
N ILE A 100 2.66 23.41 11.62
CA ILE A 100 3.95 23.01 11.03
C ILE A 100 4.83 22.32 12.07
N GLU A 101 4.90 22.81 13.31
CA GLU A 101 5.63 22.14 14.40
C GLU A 101 5.09 20.74 14.69
N LEU A 102 3.76 20.59 14.76
CA LEU A 102 3.11 19.30 14.99
C LEU A 102 3.40 18.33 13.83
N LEU A 103 3.25 18.78 12.59
CA LEU A 103 3.57 17.97 11.41
C LEU A 103 5.05 17.56 11.37
N LYS A 104 5.98 18.45 11.76
CA LYS A 104 7.40 18.11 11.88
C LYS A 104 7.65 17.05 12.95
N ALA A 105 6.98 17.14 14.09
CA ALA A 105 7.08 16.12 15.14
C ALA A 105 6.52 14.77 14.67
N ASP A 106 5.41 14.78 13.94
CA ASP A 106 4.80 13.59 13.35
C ASP A 106 5.69 12.96 12.29
N ILE A 107 6.30 13.75 11.40
CA ILE A 107 7.30 13.27 10.44
C ILE A 107 8.47 12.60 11.18
N LYS A 108 8.97 13.22 12.26
CA LYS A 108 10.04 12.63 13.08
C LYS A 108 9.62 11.30 13.69
N ARG A 109 8.40 11.20 14.24
CA ARG A 109 7.82 9.96 14.79
C ARG A 109 7.70 8.88 13.70
N LEU A 110 7.09 9.20 12.57
CA LEU A 110 6.89 8.27 11.45
C LEU A 110 8.21 7.77 10.87
N ASN A 111 9.24 8.62 10.81
CA ASN A 111 10.57 8.19 10.39
C ASN A 111 11.20 7.20 11.37
N ALA A 112 11.03 7.40 12.68
CA ALA A 112 11.51 6.44 13.68
C ALA A 112 10.76 5.10 13.58
N GLU A 113 9.44 5.13 13.40
CA GLU A 113 8.63 3.94 13.18
C GLU A 113 9.03 3.20 11.90
N ARG A 114 9.24 3.93 10.80
CA ARG A 114 9.74 3.37 9.54
C ARG A 114 11.08 2.66 9.74
N GLN A 115 11.99 3.24 10.52
CA GLN A 115 13.27 2.60 10.81
C GLN A 115 13.11 1.28 11.56
N LEU A 116 12.21 1.23 12.55
CA LEU A 116 11.90 0.00 13.27
C LEU A 116 11.36 -1.10 12.35
N TYR A 117 10.48 -0.75 11.40
CA TYR A 117 9.99 -1.71 10.40
C TYR A 117 11.11 -2.23 9.48
N LEU A 118 12.05 -1.36 9.06
CA LEU A 118 13.19 -1.80 8.26
C LEU A 118 14.07 -2.80 9.03
N ASP A 119 14.32 -2.54 10.31
CA ASP A 119 15.10 -3.45 11.16
C ASP A 119 14.37 -4.79 11.37
N LEU A 120 13.05 -4.75 11.54
CA LEU A 120 12.20 -5.94 11.65
C LEU A 120 12.22 -6.77 10.36
N LEU A 121 12.10 -6.13 9.20
CA LEU A 121 12.19 -6.79 7.89
C LEU A 121 13.54 -7.49 7.73
N ALA A 122 14.64 -6.79 8.01
CA ALA A 122 15.98 -7.37 7.96
C ALA A 122 16.16 -8.58 8.91
N THR A 123 15.49 -8.56 10.05
CA THR A 123 15.49 -9.68 11.00
C THR A 123 14.69 -10.88 10.46
N LYS A 124 13.54 -10.64 9.83
CA LYS A 124 12.73 -11.69 9.19
C LYS A 124 13.47 -12.33 8.02
N ASP A 125 14.16 -11.54 7.19
CA ASP A 125 14.97 -12.06 6.07
C ASP A 125 16.07 -13.00 6.56
N LYS A 126 16.77 -12.63 7.65
CA LYS A 126 17.77 -13.50 8.29
C LYS A 126 17.17 -14.81 8.79
N ALA A 127 15.97 -14.74 9.39
CA ALA A 127 15.27 -15.92 9.88
C ALA A 127 14.86 -16.86 8.73
N ILE A 128 14.32 -16.31 7.64
CA ILE A 128 14.00 -17.07 6.42
C ILE A 128 15.26 -17.76 5.89
N ALA A 129 16.36 -17.01 5.70
CA ALA A 129 17.62 -17.58 5.21
C ALA A 129 18.22 -18.65 6.13
N ALA A 130 17.95 -18.61 7.44
CA ALA A 130 18.35 -19.68 8.36
C ALA A 130 17.49 -20.94 8.18
N LEU A 131 16.16 -20.78 8.06
CA LEU A 131 15.23 -21.88 7.83
C LEU A 131 15.48 -22.57 6.49
N GLU A 132 15.66 -21.82 5.40
CA GLU A 132 15.97 -22.36 4.08
C GLU A 132 17.26 -23.19 4.06
N ARG A 133 18.29 -22.77 4.83
CA ARG A 133 19.53 -23.54 4.98
C ARG A 133 19.32 -24.86 5.73
N SER A 134 18.42 -24.88 6.70
CA SER A 134 18.10 -26.10 7.45
C SER A 134 17.33 -27.14 6.62
N LEU A 135 16.51 -26.68 5.66
CA LEU A 135 15.72 -27.54 4.78
C LEU A 135 16.53 -28.16 3.62
N LYS A 136 17.73 -27.63 3.32
CA LYS A 136 18.63 -28.13 2.26
C LYS A 136 19.67 -29.15 2.76
N LYS A 137 19.65 -29.52 4.04
CA LYS A 137 20.47 -30.58 4.64
C LYS A 137 19.65 -31.85 4.81
#